data_AF-A0A6C0K2G0-F1
#
_entry.id   AF-A0A6C0K2G0-F1
#
_cell.length_a   1.000
_cell.length_b   1.000
_cell.length_c   1.000
_cell.angle_alpha   90.00
_cell.angle_beta   90.00
_cell.angle_gamma   90.00
#
_symmetry.space_group_name_H-M   'P 1'
#
loop_
_entity.id
_entity.type
_entity.pdbx_description
1 polymer ?
#
loop_
_entity_poly.entity_id
_entity_poly.type
_entity_poly.pdbx_seq_one_letter_code
_entity_poly.pdbx_strand_id
1 'polypeptide(L)'
;MIGCIYGSPCQLSSKILPKTLVFIQEMNNTTNKIEGIGLIYNSIKCDKYYRVYDTGNYNRYIYASDFRISRSVLMQYNPDLVKALEHILFKEKTHMKRGSGITTVPEKLLKHKLFNGINARNDLVNVFKQHFQKGIISMQEENS
;
A
#
# COMPACT_ATOMS: atom_id res chain seq x y z
N MET A 1 -12.77 11.57 -0.22
CA MET A 1 -11.69 10.58 0.00
C MET A 1 -10.87 10.48 -1.28
N ILE A 2 -9.54 10.46 -1.17
CA ILE A 2 -8.65 10.31 -2.34
C ILE A 2 -8.29 8.82 -2.43
N GLY A 3 -8.67 8.16 -3.53
CA GLY A 3 -8.35 6.76 -3.79
C GLY A 3 -6.91 6.51 -4.22
N CYS A 4 -6.64 5.30 -4.68
CA CYS A 4 -5.37 4.85 -5.25
C CYS A 4 -5.59 4.13 -6.59
N ILE A 5 -4.63 4.30 -7.50
CA ILE A 5 -4.56 3.60 -8.79
C ILE A 5 -3.10 3.19 -9.00
N TYR A 6 -2.88 1.92 -9.30
CA TYR A 6 -1.58 1.31 -9.52
C TYR A 6 -1.56 0.60 -10.87
N GLY A 7 -0.71 1.08 -11.77
CA GLY A 7 -0.38 0.40 -13.02
C GLY A 7 0.82 -0.53 -12.82
N SER A 8 0.75 -1.74 -13.36
CA SER A 8 1.87 -2.69 -13.35
C SER A 8 2.04 -3.36 -14.72
N PRO A 9 3.28 -3.58 -15.18
CA PRO A 9 3.56 -4.35 -16.40
C PRO A 9 3.27 -5.84 -16.22
N CYS A 10 3.24 -6.31 -14.98
CA CYS A 10 3.00 -7.70 -14.61
C CYS A 10 1.83 -7.80 -13.62
N GLN A 11 1.13 -8.94 -13.61
CA GLN A 11 0.14 -9.24 -12.58
C GLN A 11 0.81 -9.33 -11.21
N LEU A 12 0.01 -9.21 -10.15
CA LEU A 12 0.47 -9.56 -8.81
C LEU A 12 1.00 -11.00 -8.80
N SER A 13 1.96 -11.28 -7.93
CA SER A 13 2.57 -12.61 -7.81
C SER A 13 1.49 -13.69 -7.67
N SER A 14 1.65 -14.81 -8.39
CA SER A 14 0.77 -15.98 -8.27
C SER A 14 0.70 -16.57 -6.86
N LYS A 15 1.65 -16.21 -5.98
CA LYS A 15 1.63 -16.55 -4.55
C LYS A 15 0.55 -15.80 -3.77
N ILE A 16 0.06 -14.68 -4.30
CA ILE A 16 -1.05 -13.92 -3.72
C ILE A 16 -2.34 -14.50 -4.29
N LEU A 17 -3.20 -15.04 -3.43
CA LEU A 17 -4.47 -15.62 -3.85
C LEU A 17 -5.31 -14.57 -4.60
N PRO A 18 -5.91 -14.92 -5.75
CA PRO A 18 -6.87 -14.05 -6.43
C PRO A 18 -8.01 -13.65 -5.49
N LYS A 19 -8.66 -12.52 -5.76
CA LYS A 19 -9.87 -12.10 -5.00
C LYS A 19 -9.61 -11.90 -3.49
N THR A 20 -8.39 -11.50 -3.13
CA THR A 20 -8.02 -11.15 -1.75
C THR A 20 -7.63 -9.68 -1.62
N LEU A 21 -7.70 -9.15 -0.40
CA LEU A 21 -7.23 -7.80 -0.09
C LEU A 21 -5.71 -7.75 0.00
N VAL A 22 -5.11 -6.72 -0.60
CA VAL A 22 -3.67 -6.52 -0.68
C VAL A 22 -3.33 -5.08 -0.29
N PHE A 23 -2.39 -4.91 0.63
CA PHE A 23 -1.80 -3.61 0.94
C PHE A 23 -0.66 -3.31 -0.04
N ILE A 24 -0.69 -2.12 -0.63
CA ILE A 24 0.32 -1.62 -1.57
C ILE A 24 1.04 -0.45 -0.92
N GLN A 25 2.37 -0.53 -0.83
CA GLN A 25 3.23 0.52 -0.25
C GLN A 25 3.75 1.43 -1.36
N GLU A 26 3.45 2.72 -1.28
CA GLU A 26 3.87 3.72 -2.27
C GLU A 26 5.26 4.24 -1.90
N MET A 27 6.30 3.68 -2.55
CA MET A 27 7.68 4.00 -2.28
C MET A 27 8.19 5.18 -3.12
N ASN A 28 8.67 6.24 -2.47
CA ASN A 28 9.46 7.28 -3.10
C ASN A 28 10.95 7.00 -2.91
N ASN A 29 11.58 6.43 -3.93
CA ASN A 29 12.99 6.02 -3.89
C ASN A 29 13.98 7.20 -3.86
N THR A 30 13.56 8.40 -4.23
CA THR A 30 14.39 9.61 -4.19
C THR A 30 14.49 10.13 -2.76
N THR A 31 13.37 10.19 -2.05
CA THR A 31 13.32 10.66 -0.66
C THR A 31 13.54 9.52 0.36
N ASN A 32 13.57 8.27 -0.09
CA ASN A 32 13.56 7.06 0.74
C ASN A 32 12.41 7.04 1.74
N LYS A 33 11.22 7.44 1.29
CA LYS A 33 10.02 7.54 2.12
C LYS A 33 8.84 6.77 1.54
N ILE A 34 7.98 6.29 2.42
CA ILE A 34 6.64 5.85 2.05
C ILE A 34 5.73 7.08 1.96
N GLU A 35 5.07 7.28 0.81
CA GLU A 35 4.15 8.40 0.57
C GLU A 35 2.71 8.06 0.96
N GLY A 36 2.37 6.78 0.96
CA GLY A 36 1.06 6.28 1.33
C GLY A 36 0.98 4.76 1.26
N ILE A 37 -0.13 4.24 1.74
CA ILE A 37 -0.49 2.83 1.60
C ILE A 37 -1.90 2.76 1.04
N GLY A 38 -2.07 2.00 -0.03
CA GLY A 38 -3.38 1.66 -0.60
C GLY A 38 -3.81 0.26 -0.18
N LEU A 39 -5.11 0.06 -0.05
CA LEU A 39 -5.71 -1.26 0.15
C LEU A 39 -6.54 -1.60 -1.08
N ILE A 40 -6.05 -2.54 -1.89
CA ILE A 40 -6.71 -2.96 -3.13
C ILE A 40 -7.33 -4.35 -2.98
N TYR A 41 -8.32 -4.62 -3.82
CA TYR A 41 -8.79 -5.98 -4.05
C TYR A 41 -8.03 -6.56 -5.24
N ASN A 42 -7.48 -7.77 -5.11
CA ASN A 42 -6.75 -8.48 -6.17
C ASN A 42 -7.70 -8.97 -7.26
N SER A 43 -8.20 -8.02 -8.03
CA SER A 43 -9.02 -8.16 -9.22
C SER A 43 -8.55 -7.10 -10.20
N ILE A 44 -8.20 -7.54 -11.40
CA ILE A 44 -7.75 -6.64 -12.46
C ILE A 44 -8.98 -5.91 -13.00
N LYS A 45 -8.93 -4.58 -13.05
CA LYS A 45 -9.98 -3.81 -13.71
C LYS A 45 -9.76 -3.87 -15.22
N CYS A 46 -10.53 -4.71 -15.91
CA CYS A 46 -10.47 -4.85 -17.37
C CYS A 46 -11.35 -3.84 -18.12
N ASP A 47 -12.27 -3.17 -17.43
CA ASP A 47 -13.39 -2.46 -18.08
C ASP A 47 -13.04 -1.07 -18.63
N LYS A 48 -11.89 -0.51 -18.26
CA LYS A 48 -11.47 0.85 -18.69
C LYS A 48 -9.97 0.87 -18.96
N TYR A 49 -9.59 1.43 -20.11
CA TYR A 49 -8.20 1.66 -20.48
C TYR A 49 -7.66 2.84 -19.66
N TYR A 50 -7.20 2.59 -18.43
CA TYR A 50 -6.59 3.64 -17.61
C TYR A 50 -5.15 3.89 -18.08
N ARG A 51 -4.89 5.07 -18.64
CA ARG A 51 -3.55 5.51 -19.02
C ARG A 51 -2.87 6.15 -17.79
N VAL A 52 -2.46 5.30 -16.85
CA VAL A 52 -1.85 5.73 -15.57
C VAL A 52 -0.44 6.30 -15.80
N TYR A 53 0.29 5.76 -16.78
CA TYR A 53 1.61 6.22 -17.19
C TYR A 53 1.68 6.42 -18.71
N ASP A 54 2.52 7.35 -19.18
CA ASP A 54 2.73 7.58 -20.63
C ASP A 54 3.34 6.36 -21.33
N THR A 55 4.19 5.61 -20.62
CA THR A 55 4.78 4.37 -21.10
C THR A 55 3.76 3.23 -21.02
N GLY A 56 3.19 2.85 -22.17
CA GLY A 56 2.08 1.89 -22.28
C GLY A 56 2.29 0.53 -21.58
N ASN A 57 3.54 0.07 -21.43
CA ASN A 57 3.84 -1.19 -20.74
C ASN A 57 3.41 -1.22 -19.28
N TYR A 58 3.41 -0.08 -18.58
CA TYR A 58 3.01 -0.01 -17.17
C TYR A 58 1.48 0.04 -16.96
N ASN A 59 0.70 0.11 -18.04
CA ASN A 59 -0.77 0.12 -17.99
C ASN A 59 -1.38 -1.25 -18.28
N ARG A 60 -0.58 -2.33 -18.38
CA ARG A 60 -1.08 -3.66 -18.73
C ARG A 60 -2.03 -4.23 -17.68
N TYR A 61 -1.76 -3.98 -16.40
CA TYR A 61 -2.62 -4.39 -15.30
C TYR A 61 -2.87 -3.20 -14.38
N ILE A 62 -4.14 -2.84 -14.21
CA ILE A 62 -4.56 -1.71 -13.36
C ILE A 62 -5.29 -2.24 -12.14
N TYR A 63 -4.82 -1.80 -10.97
CA TYR A 63 -5.44 -2.03 -9.68
C TYR A 63 -5.86 -0.69 -9.09
N ALA A 64 -7.11 -0.55 -8.69
CA ALA A 64 -7.63 0.71 -8.17
C ALA A 64 -8.56 0.46 -6.99
N SER A 65 -8.57 1.38 -6.03
CA SER A 65 -9.38 1.30 -4.82
C SER A 65 -9.59 2.69 -4.21
N ASP A 66 -10.73 2.91 -3.56
CA ASP A 66 -11.01 4.16 -2.86
C ASP A 66 -10.31 4.24 -1.50
N PHE A 67 -9.67 3.16 -1.07
CA PHE A 67 -8.99 3.04 0.23
C PHE A 67 -7.50 3.34 0.10
N ARG A 68 -7.12 4.59 0.38
CA ARG A 68 -5.72 5.02 0.49
C ARG A 68 -5.52 5.88 1.74
N ILE A 69 -4.42 5.65 2.46
CA ILE A 69 -4.00 6.46 3.60
C ILE A 69 -2.64 7.08 3.27
N SER A 70 -2.53 8.41 3.42
CA SER A 70 -1.29 9.15 3.18
C SER A 70 -0.26 8.91 4.29
N ARG A 71 1.00 9.21 4.01
CA ARG A 71 2.09 9.24 5.01
C ARG A 71 1.72 10.04 6.26
N SER A 72 1.21 11.26 6.09
CA SER A 72 0.93 12.16 7.21
C SER A 72 -0.06 11.53 8.20
N VAL A 73 -1.09 10.86 7.68
CA VAL A 73 -2.06 10.14 8.49
C VAL A 73 -1.46 8.87 9.10
N LEU A 74 -0.70 8.07 8.34
CA LEU A 74 -0.01 6.88 8.87
C LEU A 74 0.90 7.21 10.04
N MET A 75 1.65 8.31 9.95
CA MET A 75 2.55 8.79 11.00
C MET A 75 1.80 9.22 12.27
N GLN A 76 0.56 9.69 12.16
CA GLN A 76 -0.29 10.01 13.33
C GLN A 76 -0.78 8.76 14.04
N TYR A 77 -1.08 7.69 13.29
CA TYR A 77 -1.58 6.44 13.87
C TYR A 77 -0.47 5.57 14.46
N ASN A 78 0.60 5.33 13.69
CA ASN A 78 1.69 4.44 14.11
C ASN A 78 3.01 4.83 13.44
N PRO A 79 3.77 5.79 14.01
CA PRO A 79 5.03 6.24 13.42
C PRO A 79 6.12 5.17 13.45
N ASP A 80 6.07 4.24 14.40
CA ASP A 80 7.08 3.18 14.54
C ASP A 80 6.93 2.11 13.46
N LEU A 81 5.69 1.74 13.11
CA LEU A 81 5.39 0.92 11.95
C LEU A 81 5.94 1.55 10.66
N VAL A 82 5.71 2.85 10.45
CA VAL A 82 6.19 3.55 9.25
C VAL A 82 7.73 3.52 9.20
N LYS A 83 8.40 3.86 10.30
CA LYS A 83 9.87 3.83 10.37
C LYS A 83 10.44 2.42 10.14
N ALA A 84 9.81 1.38 10.71
CA ALA A 84 10.22 0.00 10.51
C ALA A 84 10.09 -0.43 9.04
N LEU A 85 8.94 -0.10 8.41
CA LEU A 85 8.72 -0.36 6.98
C LEU A 85 9.75 0.38 6.11
N GLU A 86 9.98 1.68 6.34
CA GLU A 86 10.97 2.45 5.58
C GLU A 86 12.37 1.86 5.71
N HIS A 87 12.75 1.41 6.90
CA HIS A 87 14.05 0.79 7.10
C HIS A 87 14.21 -0.47 6.23
N ILE A 88 13.25 -1.40 6.27
CA ILE A 88 13.34 -2.65 5.50
C ILE A 88 13.23 -2.42 3.98
N LEU A 89 12.49 -1.39 3.56
CA LEU A 89 12.23 -1.11 2.14
C LEU A 89 13.38 -0.35 1.48
N PHE A 90 14.11 0.50 2.21
CA PHE A 90 15.11 1.41 1.64
C PHE A 90 16.55 1.20 2.13
N LYS A 91 16.76 0.64 3.33
CA LYS A 91 18.09 0.63 3.98
C LYS A 91 18.69 -0.76 4.18
N GLU A 92 17.86 -1.79 4.32
CA GLU A 92 18.34 -3.16 4.51
C GLU A 92 19.16 -3.69 3.32
N LYS A 93 20.04 -4.68 3.57
CA LYS A 93 20.86 -5.31 2.52
C LYS A 93 20.01 -5.89 1.38
N THR A 94 18.76 -6.27 1.68
CA THR A 94 17.77 -6.76 0.71
C THR A 94 16.62 -5.76 0.49
N HIS A 95 16.91 -4.46 0.50
CA HIS A 95 15.94 -3.39 0.24
C HIS A 95 15.30 -3.50 -1.17
N MET A 96 14.10 -2.93 -1.34
CA MET A 96 13.25 -3.20 -2.51
C MET A 96 13.31 -2.14 -3.62
N LYS A 97 14.30 -1.24 -3.59
CA LYS A 97 14.41 -0.11 -4.54
C LYS A 97 14.55 -0.46 -6.03
N ARG A 98 14.88 -1.71 -6.39
CA ARG A 98 15.21 -2.13 -7.77
C ARG A 98 14.18 -3.06 -8.42
N GLY A 99 13.00 -3.21 -7.83
CA GLY A 99 11.90 -3.98 -8.44
C GLY A 99 11.19 -3.19 -9.55
N SER A 100 10.73 -3.87 -10.60
CA SER A 100 9.82 -3.30 -11.61
C SER A 100 8.38 -3.64 -11.26
N GLY A 101 7.48 -2.66 -11.35
CA GLY A 101 6.05 -2.84 -11.03
C GLY A 101 5.79 -3.13 -9.55
N ILE A 102 4.76 -3.94 -9.29
CA ILE A 102 4.36 -4.32 -7.92
C ILE A 102 5.07 -5.61 -7.51
N THR A 103 5.79 -5.57 -6.39
CA THR A 103 6.53 -6.73 -5.86
C THR A 103 6.13 -7.05 -4.42
N THR A 104 6.10 -8.33 -4.08
CA THR A 104 5.73 -8.79 -2.74
C THR A 104 6.87 -8.56 -1.76
N VAL A 105 6.58 -7.94 -0.61
CA VAL A 105 7.53 -7.82 0.50
C VAL A 105 7.82 -9.22 1.06
N PRO A 106 9.08 -9.69 1.05
CA PRO A 106 9.43 -11.00 1.60
C PRO A 106 9.12 -11.10 3.10
N GLU A 107 8.58 -12.23 3.54
CA GLU A 107 8.20 -12.45 4.95
C GLU A 107 9.40 -12.28 5.91
N LYS A 108 10.61 -12.63 5.47
CA LYS A 108 11.84 -12.42 6.25
C LYS A 108 12.08 -10.95 6.63
N LEU A 109 11.67 -10.01 5.77
CA LEU A 109 11.79 -8.58 6.07
C LEU A 109 10.75 -8.13 7.10
N LEU A 110 9.56 -8.73 7.07
CA LEU A 110 8.50 -8.45 8.04
C LEU A 110 8.81 -9.02 9.44
N LYS A 111 9.69 -10.02 9.53
CA LYS A 111 10.20 -10.58 10.79
C LYS A 111 11.44 -9.85 11.32
N HIS A 112 11.81 -8.71 10.74
CA HIS A 112 13.00 -7.98 11.15
C HIS A 112 12.87 -7.46 12.59
N LYS A 113 13.98 -7.45 13.34
CA LYS A 113 14.02 -7.04 14.75
C LYS A 113 13.46 -5.64 15.02
N LEU A 114 13.49 -4.75 14.03
CA LEU A 114 12.94 -3.39 14.14
C LEU A 114 11.42 -3.35 14.27
N PHE A 115 10.72 -4.43 13.89
CA PHE A 115 9.31 -4.53 14.21
C PHE A 115 9.10 -4.74 15.71
N ASN A 116 10.05 -5.27 16.48
CA ASN A 116 9.98 -5.33 17.96
C ASN A 116 8.61 -5.79 18.52
N GLY A 117 8.02 -6.85 17.93
CA GLY A 117 6.68 -7.33 18.31
C GLY A 117 5.50 -6.72 17.53
N ILE A 118 5.75 -5.68 16.72
CA ILE A 118 4.78 -5.11 15.78
C ILE A 118 4.43 -6.15 14.72
N ASN A 119 3.15 -6.46 14.60
CA ASN A 119 2.64 -7.24 13.48
C ASN A 119 2.15 -6.28 12.41
N ALA A 120 2.98 -6.04 11.40
CA ALA A 120 2.70 -5.09 10.33
C ALA A 120 1.32 -5.29 9.69
N ARG A 121 0.87 -6.54 9.53
CA ARG A 121 -0.43 -6.84 8.92
C ARG A 121 -1.58 -6.41 9.83
N ASN A 122 -1.52 -6.79 11.10
CA ASN A 122 -2.59 -6.47 12.06
C ASN A 122 -2.66 -4.97 12.30
N ASP A 123 -1.52 -4.30 12.41
CA ASP A 123 -1.47 -2.86 12.62
C ASP A 123 -2.05 -2.11 11.43
N LEU A 124 -1.69 -2.49 10.20
CA LEU A 124 -2.30 -1.90 9.00
C LEU A 124 -3.81 -2.13 8.95
N VAL A 125 -4.28 -3.33 9.30
CA VAL A 125 -5.74 -3.61 9.38
C VAL A 125 -6.40 -2.67 10.40
N ASN A 126 -5.80 -2.47 11.56
CA ASN A 126 -6.33 -1.60 12.61
C ASN A 126 -6.34 -0.13 12.18
N VAL A 127 -5.25 0.36 11.56
CA VAL A 127 -5.16 1.73 11.06
C VAL A 127 -6.21 2.00 9.99
N PHE A 128 -6.40 1.08 9.03
CA PHE A 128 -7.44 1.22 8.01
C PHE A 128 -8.83 1.20 8.61
N LYS A 129 -9.14 0.25 9.51
CA LYS A 129 -10.44 0.21 10.18
C LYS A 129 -10.73 1.52 10.91
N GLN A 130 -9.79 2.00 11.73
CA GLN A 130 -10.00 3.23 12.50
C GLN A 130 -10.16 4.46 11.61
N HIS A 131 -9.33 4.61 10.58
CA HIS A 131 -9.37 5.78 9.70
C HIS A 131 -10.68 5.85 8.91
N PHE A 132 -11.10 4.75 8.31
CA PHE A 132 -12.32 4.72 7.49
C PHE A 132 -13.61 4.63 8.32
N GLN A 133 -13.57 4.05 9.53
CA GLN A 133 -14.72 4.10 10.44
C GLN A 133 -14.99 5.52 10.95
N LYS A 134 -13.94 6.27 11.32
CA LYS A 134 -14.09 7.69 11.69
C LYS A 134 -14.68 8.53 10.57
N GLY A 135 -14.24 8.31 9.33
CA GLY A 135 -14.75 9.03 8.16
C GLY A 135 -16.24 8.78 7.91
N ILE A 136 -16.75 7.58 8.20
CA ILE A 136 -18.18 7.26 8.09
C ILE A 136 -18.98 8.01 9.15
N ILE A 137 -18.49 8.07 10.39
CA ILE A 137 -19.19 8.74 11.51
C ILE A 137 -19.27 10.25 11.27
N SER A 138 -18.17 10.90 10.85
CA SER A 138 -18.17 12.34 10.54
C SER A 138 -19.10 12.71 9.39
N MET A 139 -19.26 11.80 8.40
CA MET A 139 -20.22 11.99 7.30
C MET A 139 -21.69 11.85 7.73
N GLN A 140 -21.99 11.19 8.86
CA GLN A 140 -23.34 11.08 9.39
C GLN A 140 -23.73 12.30 10.23
N GLU A 141 -22.77 12.89 10.96
CA GLU A 141 -22.97 14.09 11.77
C GLU A 141 -23.17 15.36 10.92
N GLU A 142 -22.51 15.48 9.76
CA GLU A 142 -22.70 16.62 8.84
C GLU A 142 -24.03 16.58 8.05
N ASN A 143 -24.73 15.44 8.05
CA ASN A 143 -26.01 15.25 7.36
C ASN A 143 -27.22 15.18 8.31
N SER A 144 -27.02 15.54 9.60
CA SER A 144 -28.07 15.62 10.64
C SER A 144 -28.27 17.07 11.07
#